data_AF-A0A7W4DH58-F1
#
_entry.id   AF-A0A7W4DH58-F1
#
_cell.length_a   1.000
_cell.length_b   1.000
_cell.length_c   1.000
_cell.angle_alpha   90.00
_cell.angle_beta   90.00
_cell.angle_gamma   90.00
#
_symmetry.space_group_name_H-M   'P 1'
#
loop_
_entity.id
_entity.type
_entity.pdbx_description
1 polymer ?
#
loop_
_entity_poly.entity_id
_entity_poly.type
_entity_poly.pdbx_seq_one_letter_code
_entity_poly.pdbx_strand_id
1 'polypeptide(L)'
;MINRLILILSLIVFAIILAILFLTSPAVIGPVGILFFFVMVYFLSFGAVTFFMHFFVRIFFSRKNMIKKDYIKSGIIAILPITVLVLIASGVRNPVILVAGPLFLVSLNVFLFSKINET
;
A
#
# COMPACT_ATOMS: atom_id res chain seq x y z
N MET A 1 -5.02 -7.45 -18.38
CA MET A 1 -3.66 -6.91 -18.66
C MET A 1 -3.15 -6.03 -17.54
N ILE A 2 -3.95 -5.09 -17.03
CA ILE A 2 -3.60 -4.18 -15.91
C ILE A 2 -3.06 -4.92 -14.67
N ASN A 3 -3.71 -6.02 -14.23
CA ASN A 3 -3.20 -6.78 -13.07
C ASN A 3 -1.82 -7.41 -13.26
N ARG A 4 -1.49 -7.90 -14.46
CA ARG A 4 -0.13 -8.39 -14.75
C ARG A 4 0.88 -7.24 -14.70
N LEU A 5 0.48 -6.06 -15.18
CA LEU A 5 1.32 -4.87 -15.22
C LEU A 5 1.62 -4.37 -13.80
N ILE A 6 0.61 -4.32 -12.93
CA ILE A 6 0.77 -3.98 -11.50
C ILE A 6 1.68 -4.99 -10.79
N LEU A 7 1.55 -6.28 -11.08
CA LEU A 7 2.37 -7.33 -10.48
C LEU A 7 3.84 -7.22 -10.93
N ILE A 8 4.09 -7.04 -12.23
CA ILE A 8 5.45 -6.83 -12.76
C ILE A 8 6.07 -5.56 -12.16
N LEU A 9 5.30 -4.46 -12.08
CA LEU A 9 5.77 -3.21 -11.49
C LEU A 9 6.12 -3.39 -10.01
N SER A 10 5.28 -4.10 -9.25
CA SER A 10 5.54 -4.42 -7.85
C SER A 10 6.81 -5.25 -7.67
N LEU A 11 7.06 -6.20 -8.57
CA LEU A 11 8.28 -7.02 -8.56
C LEU A 11 9.54 -6.19 -8.83
N ILE A 12 9.48 -5.26 -9.79
CA ILE A 12 10.57 -4.34 -10.10
C ILE A 12 10.86 -3.44 -8.89
N VAL A 13 9.81 -2.88 -8.29
CA VAL A 13 9.94 -2.05 -7.08
C VAL A 13 10.50 -2.84 -5.91
N PHE A 14 10.12 -4.12 -5.75
CA PHE A 14 10.70 -5.01 -4.74
C PHE A 14 12.21 -5.18 -4.93
N ALA A 15 12.66 -5.43 -6.16
CA ALA A 15 14.07 -5.54 -6.47
C ALA A 15 14.84 -4.24 -6.16
N ILE A 16 14.26 -3.08 -6.44
CA ILE A 16 14.87 -1.78 -6.11
C ILE A 16 14.92 -1.55 -4.60
N ILE A 17 13.86 -1.90 -3.86
CA ILE A 17 13.86 -1.81 -2.39
C ILE A 17 14.94 -2.70 -1.80
N LEU A 18 15.09 -3.94 -2.28
CA LEU A 18 16.16 -4.84 -1.85
C LEU A 18 17.54 -4.22 -2.12
N ALA A 19 17.74 -3.68 -3.33
CA ALA A 19 18.99 -3.00 -3.66
C ALA A 19 19.26 -1.83 -2.69
N ILE A 20 18.25 -1.02 -2.38
CA ILE A 20 18.40 0.09 -1.42
C ILE A 20 18.76 -0.44 -0.03
N LEU A 21 18.09 -1.48 0.48
CA LEU A 21 18.33 -2.03 1.81
C LEU A 21 19.71 -2.68 1.98
N PHE A 22 20.30 -3.21 0.92
CA PHE A 22 21.60 -3.91 0.97
C PHE A 22 22.79 -3.06 0.50
N LEU A 23 22.59 -2.11 -0.42
CA LEU A 23 23.67 -1.31 -1.00
C LEU A 23 23.77 0.10 -0.41
N THR A 24 22.67 0.65 0.13
CA THR A 24 22.62 2.03 0.64
C THR A 24 21.72 2.13 1.87
N SER A 25 21.45 3.32 2.38
CA SER A 25 20.38 3.54 3.35
C SER A 25 19.63 4.81 2.97
N PRO A 26 18.28 4.81 2.99
CA PRO A 26 17.49 6.01 2.70
C PRO A 26 17.90 7.22 3.55
N ALA A 27 18.39 6.97 4.77
CA ALA A 27 18.87 8.01 5.69
C ALA A 27 20.15 8.70 5.22
N VAL A 28 21.01 8.00 4.46
CA VAL A 28 22.29 8.54 3.97
C VAL A 28 22.07 9.56 2.85
N ILE A 29 20.98 9.41 2.08
CA ILE A 29 20.59 10.32 0.99
C ILE A 29 19.89 11.58 1.55
N GLY A 30 19.49 11.57 2.82
CA GLY A 30 18.75 12.66 3.47
C GLY A 30 17.23 12.57 3.25
N PRO A 31 16.47 13.65 3.52
CA PRO A 31 15.00 13.63 3.55
C PRO A 31 14.35 13.14 2.25
N VAL A 32 14.95 13.48 1.10
CA VAL A 32 14.46 13.06 -0.23
C VAL A 32 14.55 11.56 -0.41
N GLY A 33 15.63 10.93 0.06
CA GLY A 33 15.79 9.47 0.00
C GLY A 33 14.78 8.72 0.85
N ILE A 34 14.46 9.26 2.03
CA ILE A 34 13.43 8.71 2.92
C ILE A 34 12.05 8.79 2.27
N LEU A 35 11.68 9.94 1.68
CA LEU A 35 10.42 10.09 0.95
C LEU A 35 10.32 9.11 -0.24
N PHE A 36 11.39 9.00 -1.01
CA PHE A 36 11.46 8.07 -2.14
C PHE A 36 11.28 6.61 -1.70
N PHE A 37 11.91 6.22 -0.59
CA PHE A 37 11.72 4.90 0.00
C PHE A 37 10.27 4.63 0.39
N PHE A 38 9.59 5.58 1.05
CA PHE A 38 8.17 5.42 1.39
C PHE A 38 7.27 5.29 0.16
N VAL A 39 7.54 6.05 -0.90
CA VAL A 39 6.81 5.93 -2.18
C VAL A 39 7.02 4.56 -2.81
N MET A 40 8.25 4.04 -2.81
CA MET A 40 8.52 2.68 -3.29
C MET A 40 7.78 1.63 -2.48
N VAL A 41 7.82 1.73 -1.15
CA VAL A 41 7.08 0.81 -0.27
C VAL A 41 5.58 0.90 -0.52
N TYR A 42 5.05 2.08 -0.87
CA TYR A 42 3.66 2.21 -1.30
C TYR A 42 3.36 1.46 -2.59
N PHE A 43 4.18 1.60 -3.62
CA PHE A 43 3.98 0.85 -4.87
C PHE A 43 4.07 -0.67 -4.65
N LEU A 44 4.99 -1.11 -3.79
CA LEU A 44 5.09 -2.51 -3.40
C LEU A 44 3.81 -2.99 -2.71
N SER A 45 3.38 -2.26 -1.69
CA SER A 45 2.17 -2.56 -0.92
C SER A 45 0.92 -2.54 -1.80
N PHE A 46 0.82 -1.59 -2.71
CA PHE A 46 -0.26 -1.50 -3.68
C PHE A 46 -0.32 -2.72 -4.59
N GLY A 47 0.83 -3.16 -5.11
CA GLY A 47 0.91 -4.38 -5.91
C GLY A 47 0.50 -5.62 -5.13
N ALA A 48 1.01 -5.78 -3.90
CA ALA A 48 0.66 -6.90 -3.04
C ALA A 48 -0.84 -6.92 -2.70
N VAL A 49 -1.39 -5.79 -2.25
CA VAL A 49 -2.82 -5.68 -1.92
C VAL A 49 -3.70 -5.91 -3.14
N THR A 50 -3.35 -5.35 -4.31
CA THR A 50 -4.10 -5.58 -5.54
C THR A 50 -4.08 -7.07 -5.94
N PHE A 51 -2.94 -7.75 -5.75
CA PHE A 51 -2.83 -9.18 -6.00
C PHE A 51 -3.75 -10.00 -5.07
N PHE A 52 -3.70 -9.71 -3.77
CA PHE A 52 -4.60 -10.33 -2.79
C PHE A 52 -6.07 -10.06 -3.10
N MET A 53 -6.41 -8.82 -3.47
CA MET A 53 -7.79 -8.44 -3.76
C MET A 53 -8.32 -9.08 -5.05
N HIS A 54 -7.46 -9.24 -6.06
CA HIS A 54 -7.79 -10.00 -7.26
C HIS A 54 -8.07 -11.48 -6.94
N PHE A 55 -7.24 -12.09 -6.08
CA PHE A 55 -7.46 -13.46 -5.61
C PHE A 55 -8.78 -13.58 -4.83
N PHE A 56 -9.05 -12.62 -3.96
CA PHE A 56 -10.28 -12.58 -3.15
C PHE A 56 -11.54 -12.41 -4.00
N VAL A 57 -11.56 -11.49 -4.96
CA VAL A 57 -12.70 -11.28 -5.88
C VAL A 57 -12.93 -12.51 -6.75
N ARG A 58 -11.86 -13.18 -7.19
CA ARG A 58 -11.96 -14.41 -7.99
C ARG A 58 -12.58 -15.57 -7.20
N ILE A 59 -12.26 -15.68 -5.90
CA ILE A 59 -12.75 -16.77 -5.03
C ILE A 59 -14.14 -16.49 -4.48
N PHE A 60 -14.34 -15.32 -3.84
CA PHE A 60 -15.57 -15.02 -3.12
C PHE A 60 -16.70 -14.54 -4.01
N PHE A 61 -16.38 -13.77 -5.06
CA PHE A 61 -17.40 -13.19 -5.93
C PHE A 61 -17.52 -13.93 -7.27
N SER A 62 -16.66 -14.92 -7.55
CA SER A 62 -16.59 -15.64 -8.85
C SER A 62 -16.50 -14.71 -10.07
N ARG A 63 -16.12 -13.45 -9.87
CA ARG A 63 -16.00 -12.45 -10.94
C ARG A 63 -14.60 -12.53 -11.53
N LYS A 64 -14.53 -12.62 -12.86
CA LYS A 64 -13.25 -12.69 -13.60
C LYS A 64 -12.49 -11.35 -13.63
N ASN A 65 -13.16 -10.22 -13.43
CA ASN A 65 -12.59 -8.88 -13.58
C ASN A 65 -12.88 -8.01 -12.35
N MET A 66 -11.85 -7.30 -11.87
CA MET A 66 -11.97 -6.27 -10.85
C MET A 66 -12.62 -5.00 -11.44
N ILE A 67 -13.53 -4.39 -10.69
CA ILE A 67 -14.20 -3.14 -11.08
C ILE A 67 -13.32 -1.96 -10.63
N LYS A 68 -13.43 -0.78 -11.25
CA LYS A 68 -12.70 0.44 -10.84
C LYS A 68 -12.75 0.70 -9.32
N LYS A 69 -13.90 0.43 -8.68
CA LYS A 69 -14.10 0.55 -7.23
C LYS A 69 -13.16 -0.38 -6.43
N ASP A 70 -12.85 -1.57 -6.92
CA ASP A 70 -11.98 -2.54 -6.24
C ASP A 70 -10.49 -2.12 -6.29
N TYR A 71 -10.07 -1.50 -7.40
CA TYR A 71 -8.72 -0.92 -7.51
C TYR A 71 -8.53 0.27 -6.58
N ILE A 72 -9.53 1.15 -6.47
CA ILE A 72 -9.49 2.29 -5.54
C ILE A 72 -9.41 1.80 -4.09
N LYS A 73 -10.24 0.81 -3.72
CA LYS A 73 -10.18 0.20 -2.38
C LYS A 73 -8.82 -0.45 -2.10
N SER A 74 -8.24 -1.15 -3.09
CA SER A 74 -6.90 -1.73 -2.98
C SER A 74 -5.84 -0.64 -2.76
N GLY A 75 -5.97 0.50 -3.42
CA GLY A 75 -5.15 1.70 -3.21
C GLY A 75 -5.21 2.23 -1.79
N ILE A 76 -6.42 2.40 -1.26
CA ILE A 76 -6.61 2.91 0.10
C ILE A 76 -6.07 1.92 1.14
N ILE A 77 -6.31 0.62 0.96
CA ILE A 77 -5.79 -0.43 1.87
C ILE A 77 -4.27 -0.50 1.82
N ALA A 78 -3.65 -0.25 0.65
CA ALA A 78 -2.19 -0.25 0.53
C ALA A 78 -1.51 0.84 1.36
N ILE A 79 -2.24 1.86 1.83
CA ILE A 79 -1.72 2.92 2.71
C ILE A 79 -1.37 2.38 4.10
N LEU A 80 -2.09 1.37 4.61
CA LEU A 80 -1.92 0.79 5.96
C LEU A 80 -0.46 0.50 6.33
N PRO A 81 0.29 -0.33 5.58
CA PRO A 81 1.68 -0.65 5.92
C PRO A 81 2.58 0.59 5.90
N ILE A 82 2.31 1.60 5.06
CA ILE A 82 3.13 2.82 5.03
C ILE A 82 2.85 3.69 6.23
N THR A 83 1.58 3.89 6.61
CA THR A 83 1.25 4.67 7.81
C THR A 83 1.84 4.04 9.05
N VAL A 84 1.85 2.70 9.16
CA VAL A 84 2.58 2.00 10.22
C VAL A 84 4.07 2.35 10.19
N LEU A 85 4.73 2.22 9.03
CA LEU A 85 6.15 2.51 8.90
C LEU A 85 6.50 3.97 9.17
N VAL A 86 5.66 4.92 8.77
CA VAL A 86 5.82 6.36 9.04
C VAL A 86 5.71 6.63 10.53
N LEU A 87 4.75 6.01 11.23
CA LEU A 87 4.62 6.14 12.69
C LEU A 87 5.84 5.58 13.42
N ILE A 88 6.34 4.42 13.00
CA ILE A 88 7.58 3.82 13.52
C ILE A 88 8.77 4.75 13.29
N ALA A 89 8.93 5.27 12.06
CA ALA A 89 10.00 6.19 11.70
C ALA A 89 9.93 7.51 12.47
N SER A 90 8.72 7.94 12.84
CA SER A 90 8.47 9.13 13.66
C SER A 90 8.71 8.89 15.16
N GLY A 91 9.09 7.67 15.56
CA GLY A 91 9.42 7.31 16.94
C GLY A 91 8.24 6.80 17.78
N VAL A 92 7.08 6.55 17.17
CA VAL A 92 5.92 5.98 17.88
C VAL A 92 6.20 4.51 18.20
N ARG A 93 6.24 4.18 19.50
CA ARG A 93 6.45 2.81 19.98
C ARG A 93 5.23 2.17 20.63
N ASN A 94 4.16 2.94 20.83
CA ASN A 94 2.94 2.42 21.44
C ASN A 94 2.20 1.51 20.43
N PRO A 95 2.05 0.21 20.71
CA PRO A 95 1.43 -0.74 19.79
C PRO A 95 -0.04 -0.41 19.51
N VAL A 96 -0.76 0.18 20.47
CA VAL A 96 -2.15 0.59 20.28
C VAL A 96 -2.24 1.67 19.21
N ILE A 97 -1.36 2.67 19.24
CA ILE A 97 -1.34 3.76 18.25
C ILE A 97 -0.90 3.24 16.88
N LEU A 98 0.09 2.34 16.86
CA LEU A 98 0.61 1.72 15.64
C LEU A 98 -0.43 0.90 14.89
N VAL A 99 -1.42 0.34 15.59
CA VAL A 99 -2.50 -0.45 14.97
C VAL A 99 -3.75 0.40 14.76
N ALA A 100 -4.22 1.09 15.80
CA ALA A 100 -5.48 1.84 15.75
C ALA A 100 -5.40 3.06 14.82
N GLY A 101 -4.28 3.77 14.78
CA GLY A 101 -4.11 4.96 13.92
C GLY A 101 -4.25 4.63 12.42
N PRO A 102 -3.43 3.71 11.89
CA PRO A 102 -3.52 3.28 10.50
C PRO A 102 -4.87 2.67 10.13
N LEU A 103 -5.46 1.85 11.01
CA LEU A 103 -6.80 1.29 10.81
C LEU A 103 -7.85 2.39 10.74
N PHE A 104 -7.84 3.34 11.66
CA PHE A 104 -8.78 4.46 11.68
C PHE A 104 -8.68 5.29 10.39
N LEU A 105 -7.47 5.64 9.96
CA LEU A 105 -7.25 6.40 8.73
C LEU A 105 -7.78 5.66 7.50
N VAL A 106 -7.49 4.36 7.38
CA VAL A 106 -7.96 3.55 6.24
C VAL A 106 -9.47 3.39 6.27
N SER A 107 -10.06 3.07 7.43
CA SER A 107 -11.51 2.93 7.58
C SER A 107 -12.26 4.22 7.22
N LEU A 108 -11.74 5.36 7.68
CA LEU A 108 -12.32 6.67 7.38
C LEU A 108 -12.24 7.01 5.88
N ASN A 109 -11.09 6.73 5.24
CA ASN A 109 -10.95 6.93 3.80
C ASN A 109 -11.88 6.00 3.00
N VAL A 110 -11.95 4.70 3.36
CA VAL A 110 -12.86 3.76 2.70
C VAL A 110 -14.32 4.22 2.84
N PHE A 111 -14.71 4.70 4.02
CA PHE A 111 -16.06 5.22 4.26
C PHE A 111 -16.36 6.46 3.41
N LEU A 112 -15.47 7.45 3.40
CA LEU A 112 -15.63 8.66 2.58
C LEU A 112 -15.76 8.34 1.09
N PHE A 113 -14.88 7.48 0.57
CA PHE A 113 -14.91 7.06 -0.84
C PHE A 113 -16.10 6.16 -1.19
N SER A 114 -16.68 5.46 -0.22
CA SER A 114 -17.95 4.74 -0.43
C SER A 114 -19.10 5.73 -0.59
N LYS A 115 -19.18 6.73 0.30
CA LYS A 115 -20.24 7.74 0.29
C LYS A 115 -20.24 8.61 -0.97
N ILE A 116 -19.07 9.00 -1.46
CA ILE A 116 -18.93 9.81 -2.70
C ILE A 116 -19.31 9.00 -3.95
N ASN A 117 -19.19 7.68 -3.92
CA ASN A 117 -19.50 6.81 -5.06
C ASN A 117 -20.99 6.39 -5.13
N GLU A 118 -21.81 6.86 -4.19
CA GLU A 118 -23.26 6.65 -4.11
C GLU A 118 -24.08 7.88 -4.55
N THR A 119 -23.46 9.06 -4.60
CA THR A 119 -24.00 10.30 -5.19
C THR A 119 -23.67 10.40 -6.67
#